data_AF-A0A2I1CIW0-F1
#
_entry.id   AF-A0A2I1CIW0-F1
#
_cell.length_a   1.000
_cell.length_b   1.000
_cell.length_c   1.000
_cell.angle_alpha   90.00
_cell.angle_beta   90.00
_cell.angle_gamma   90.00
#
_symmetry.space_group_name_H-M   'P 1'
#
loop_
_entity.id
_entity.type
_entity.pdbx_description
1 polymer ?
#
loop_
_entity_poly.entity_id
_entity_poly.type
_entity_poly.pdbx_seq_one_letter_code
_entity_poly.pdbx_strand_id
1 'polypeptide(L)'
;MSTVSPNRGIVVFSGGSAANNLVDVFSRIRESKDCLLSYIIPISDNGGSSSELIRIFGGPGIGDVRSRLVRLIPDSPPNSERAAIKTLFNHRLPSDAVTAHRAWQSIVDGTSELWKTITPAKKELIRSFFNLLNLEILKRARPPSSTFDFTSASVGNLFLTGARLFSGSFESAIYLLGSICGVQSDLVRVIPAINSNFSHHISASLADGTVIVGQNSISHPSSRRPSLLLADGASDLEDTEPSDASDAATYEDDHLPGSLPTLRNKNIQFSKSANEDLPARITRIWYINPYGQEIRPPLTRAIGSLYTSLVPSLILRGVGQAIATSPARHKILILNGSLDRETGPPSQLFTAVDFVEAIARAGEESRGRPAHLPSPPYSSYVTHLLHLDGPGTPQVDRERLAEMGVETLRLYGRKITAPGPDGEEVALGMKYDPTALVQALEVVLGRKGDAMLRGDGLSRRNTLDPGRRRAEEK
;
A
#
# COMPACT_ATOMS: atom_id res chain seq x y z
N MET A 1 -15.34 -37.47 17.33
CA MET A 1 -15.84 -36.36 16.50
C MET A 1 -14.73 -35.32 16.37
N SER A 2 -14.05 -35.27 15.22
CA SER A 2 -13.02 -34.27 14.93
C SER A 2 -13.70 -32.90 14.85
N THR A 3 -13.40 -32.01 15.80
CA THR A 3 -13.85 -30.62 15.75
C THR A 3 -13.13 -29.94 14.59
N VAL A 4 -13.83 -29.81 13.45
CA VAL A 4 -13.33 -29.07 12.30
C VAL A 4 -13.08 -27.64 12.79
N SER A 5 -11.80 -27.27 12.90
CA SER A 5 -11.42 -25.92 13.29
C SER A 5 -12.09 -24.96 12.30
N PRO A 6 -12.93 -24.01 12.76
CA PRO A 6 -13.62 -23.11 11.85
C PRO A 6 -12.58 -22.39 10.98
N ASN A 7 -12.83 -22.31 9.68
CA ASN A 7 -11.96 -21.64 8.73
C ASN A 7 -11.80 -20.18 9.16
N ARG A 8 -10.66 -19.83 9.79
CA ARG A 8 -10.47 -18.55 10.51
C ARG A 8 -10.37 -17.33 9.59
N GLY A 9 -10.43 -17.53 8.28
CA GLY A 9 -10.39 -16.47 7.27
C GLY A 9 -9.01 -16.26 6.66
N ILE A 10 -8.96 -15.35 5.71
CA ILE A 10 -7.78 -14.92 4.98
C ILE A 10 -7.48 -13.50 5.43
N VAL A 11 -6.25 -13.28 5.89
CA VAL A 11 -5.74 -11.94 6.16
C VAL A 11 -4.80 -11.56 5.04
N VAL A 12 -5.26 -10.61 4.25
CA VAL A 12 -4.47 -9.95 3.23
C VAL A 12 -4.00 -8.67 3.88
N PHE A 13 -2.77 -8.70 4.33
CA PHE A 13 -2.00 -7.49 4.42
C PHE A 13 -2.23 -6.82 2.98
N SER A 14 -2.54 -5.52 2.77
CA SER A 14 -2.34 -4.82 1.47
C SER A 14 -2.10 -3.32 1.43
N GLY A 15 -1.53 -2.80 0.33
CA GLY A 15 -1.19 -1.40 0.11
C GLY A 15 -1.36 -1.07 -1.37
N GLY A 16 -1.16 0.20 -1.75
CA GLY A 16 -1.51 0.86 -3.01
C GLY A 16 -1.90 0.04 -4.25
N SER A 17 -1.29 0.36 -5.40
CA SER A 17 -1.82 -0.05 -6.71
C SER A 17 -1.54 -1.50 -7.08
N ALA A 18 -0.52 -2.14 -6.51
CA ALA A 18 -0.13 -3.50 -6.87
C ALA A 18 -1.21 -4.52 -6.48
N ALA A 19 -1.77 -4.39 -5.27
CA ALA A 19 -2.79 -5.30 -4.77
C ALA A 19 -4.19 -5.03 -5.37
N ASN A 20 -4.37 -3.95 -6.13
CA ASN A 20 -5.65 -3.62 -6.75
C ASN A 20 -6.05 -4.65 -7.81
N ASN A 21 -5.07 -5.21 -8.53
CA ASN A 21 -5.30 -6.25 -9.54
C ASN A 21 -5.56 -7.64 -8.91
N LEU A 22 -5.43 -7.75 -7.58
CA LEU A 22 -5.56 -9.01 -6.85
C LEU A 22 -6.87 -9.10 -6.05
N VAL A 23 -7.72 -8.07 -6.07
CA VAL A 23 -9.00 -8.06 -5.34
C VAL A 23 -9.85 -9.27 -5.75
N ASP A 24 -10.04 -9.45 -7.05
CA ASP A 24 -10.89 -10.51 -7.60
C ASP A 24 -10.32 -11.91 -7.30
N VAL A 25 -8.98 -12.03 -7.27
CA VAL A 25 -8.30 -13.26 -6.89
C VAL A 25 -8.68 -13.64 -5.46
N PHE A 26 -8.54 -12.72 -4.51
CA PHE A 26 -8.86 -13.00 -3.10
C PHE A 26 -10.36 -13.16 -2.87
N SER A 27 -11.22 -12.45 -3.60
CA SER A 27 -12.67 -12.66 -3.57
C SER A 27 -13.04 -14.08 -4.00
N ARG A 28 -12.46 -14.59 -5.10
CA ARG A 28 -12.66 -15.98 -5.57
C ARG A 28 -12.17 -17.01 -4.57
N ILE A 29 -10.98 -16.80 -3.98
CA ILE A 29 -10.46 -17.72 -2.95
C ILE A 29 -11.37 -17.71 -1.73
N ARG A 30 -11.84 -16.53 -1.31
CA ARG A 30 -12.78 -16.37 -0.20
C ARG A 30 -14.09 -17.11 -0.45
N GLU A 31 -14.65 -17.02 -1.65
CA GLU A 31 -15.87 -17.73 -2.05
C GLU A 31 -15.65 -19.25 -2.08
N SER A 32 -14.56 -19.71 -2.71
CA SER A 32 -14.16 -21.14 -2.78
C SER A 32 -13.99 -21.76 -1.38
N LYS A 33 -13.46 -20.97 -0.44
CA LYS A 33 -13.16 -21.41 0.94
C LYS A 33 -14.27 -21.13 1.94
N ASP A 34 -15.30 -20.38 1.55
CA ASP A 34 -16.37 -19.89 2.41
C ASP A 34 -15.85 -19.35 3.75
N CYS A 35 -15.05 -18.28 3.68
CA CYS A 35 -14.40 -17.71 4.86
C CYS A 35 -14.45 -16.18 4.90
N LEU A 36 -13.91 -15.60 5.96
CA LEU A 36 -13.76 -14.14 6.08
C LEU A 36 -12.52 -13.66 5.33
N LEU A 37 -12.59 -12.47 4.73
CA LEU A 37 -11.44 -11.82 4.10
C LEU A 37 -11.18 -10.48 4.78
N SER A 38 -9.98 -10.28 5.28
CA SER A 38 -9.58 -9.01 5.91
C SER A 38 -8.41 -8.41 5.16
N TYR A 39 -8.67 -7.29 4.49
CA TYR A 39 -7.64 -6.41 3.97
C TYR A 39 -7.19 -5.48 5.06
N ILE A 40 -5.90 -5.27 5.15
CA ILE A 40 -5.39 -4.37 6.15
C ILE A 40 -4.39 -3.46 5.46
N ILE A 41 -4.45 -2.15 5.72
CA ILE A 41 -3.84 -1.16 4.84
C ILE A 41 -2.99 -0.13 5.60
N PRO A 42 -1.71 0.11 5.21
CA PRO A 42 -0.90 1.14 5.84
C PRO A 42 -1.54 2.52 5.66
N ILE A 43 -1.32 3.41 6.62
CA ILE A 43 -1.87 4.77 6.59
C ILE A 43 -0.77 5.85 6.52
N SER A 44 0.42 5.47 6.05
CA SER A 44 1.60 6.32 5.95
C SER A 44 1.71 7.12 4.65
N ASP A 45 0.79 6.91 3.71
CA ASP A 45 0.83 7.55 2.40
C ASP A 45 0.61 9.05 2.50
N ASN A 46 1.66 9.81 2.18
CA ASN A 46 1.66 11.26 2.13
C ASN A 46 1.85 11.81 0.71
N GLY A 47 1.51 11.03 -0.32
CA GLY A 47 1.56 11.42 -1.73
C GLY A 47 0.18 11.75 -2.35
N GLY A 48 0.21 12.39 -3.52
CA GLY A 48 -0.96 12.68 -4.35
C GLY A 48 -2.07 13.46 -3.65
N SER A 49 -3.33 13.11 -3.95
CA SER A 49 -4.52 13.71 -3.33
C SER A 49 -4.58 13.54 -1.81
N SER A 50 -3.86 12.57 -1.21
CA SER A 50 -3.81 12.42 0.24
C SER A 50 -2.95 13.52 0.88
N SER A 51 -1.88 13.97 0.21
CA SER A 51 -0.95 14.97 0.73
C SER A 51 -1.62 16.30 1.07
N GLU A 52 -2.49 16.79 0.19
CA GLU A 52 -3.20 18.06 0.37
C GLU A 52 -4.21 18.01 1.53
N LEU A 53 -4.87 16.86 1.72
CA LEU A 53 -5.78 16.65 2.84
C LEU A 53 -5.02 16.56 4.17
N ILE A 54 -3.86 15.91 4.17
CA ILE A 54 -2.97 15.85 5.34
C ILE A 54 -2.43 17.24 5.67
N ARG A 55 -2.09 18.05 4.67
CA ARG A 55 -1.63 19.44 4.88
C ARG A 55 -2.70 20.27 5.60
N ILE A 56 -3.93 20.27 5.08
CA ILE A 56 -4.98 21.16 5.61
C ILE A 56 -5.64 20.60 6.88
N PHE A 57 -5.83 19.29 6.99
CA PHE A 57 -6.61 18.68 8.07
C PHE A 57 -5.81 17.77 9.00
N GLY A 58 -4.55 17.47 8.66
CA GLY A 58 -3.83 16.37 9.27
C GLY A 58 -4.51 15.01 9.08
N GLY A 59 -4.04 14.06 9.88
CA GLY A 59 -4.59 12.71 9.98
C GLY A 59 -4.00 11.70 8.99
N PRO A 60 -4.59 10.51 8.90
CA PRO A 60 -3.99 9.38 8.19
C PRO A 60 -3.91 9.56 6.67
N GLY A 61 -2.97 8.87 6.04
CA GLY A 61 -2.97 8.63 4.59
C GLY A 61 -4.13 7.73 4.20
N ILE A 62 -5.17 8.30 3.58
CA ILE A 62 -6.45 7.62 3.29
C ILE A 62 -6.53 6.99 1.90
N GLY A 63 -5.59 7.30 1.01
CA GLY A 63 -5.66 6.97 -0.42
C GLY A 63 -5.80 5.47 -0.71
N ASP A 64 -5.01 4.65 -0.02
CA ASP A 64 -5.01 3.20 -0.22
C ASP A 64 -6.27 2.54 0.34
N VAL A 65 -6.75 3.03 1.49
CA VAL A 65 -8.01 2.58 2.11
C VAL A 65 -9.19 2.87 1.20
N ARG A 66 -9.31 4.11 0.70
CA ARG A 66 -10.31 4.48 -0.32
C ARG A 66 -10.21 3.57 -1.54
N SER A 67 -9.01 3.40 -2.08
CA SER A 67 -8.75 2.59 -3.28
C SER A 67 -9.24 1.15 -3.13
N ARG A 68 -9.08 0.56 -1.93
CA ARG A 68 -9.58 -0.79 -1.63
C ARG A 68 -11.10 -0.82 -1.49
N LEU A 69 -11.67 0.08 -0.68
CA LEU A 69 -13.12 0.13 -0.45
C LEU A 69 -13.90 0.25 -1.75
N VAL A 70 -13.46 1.16 -2.63
CA VAL A 70 -14.14 1.40 -3.91
C VAL A 70 -14.04 0.20 -4.87
N ARG A 71 -12.99 -0.62 -4.76
CA ARG A 71 -12.85 -1.86 -5.53
C ARG A 71 -13.67 -3.02 -4.99
N LEU A 72 -13.95 -3.02 -3.69
CA LEU A 72 -14.83 -4.00 -3.07
C LEU A 72 -16.31 -3.71 -3.28
N ILE A 73 -16.66 -2.58 -3.92
CA ILE A 73 -18.03 -2.28 -4.30
C ILE A 73 -18.50 -3.35 -5.31
N PRO A 74 -19.56 -4.11 -4.97
CA PRO A 74 -20.07 -5.16 -5.84
C PRO A 74 -20.36 -4.64 -7.25
N ASP A 75 -20.04 -5.46 -8.25
CA ASP A 75 -20.35 -5.11 -9.63
C ASP A 75 -21.86 -4.99 -9.83
N SER A 76 -22.25 -4.05 -10.67
CA SER A 76 -23.65 -3.72 -10.92
C SER A 76 -23.80 -3.19 -12.34
N PRO A 77 -25.01 -3.27 -12.93
CA PRO A 77 -25.25 -2.73 -14.26
C PRO A 77 -24.82 -1.25 -14.36
N PRO A 78 -24.32 -0.78 -15.52
CA PRO A 78 -23.79 0.58 -15.67
C PRO A 78 -24.74 1.70 -15.24
N ASN A 79 -26.04 1.51 -15.41
CA ASN A 79 -27.09 2.49 -15.08
C ASN A 79 -27.70 2.30 -13.68
N SER A 80 -27.08 1.49 -12.83
CA SER A 80 -27.52 1.29 -11.45
C SER A 80 -27.02 2.41 -10.54
N GLU A 81 -27.77 2.70 -9.47
CA GLU A 81 -27.33 3.63 -8.43
C GLU A 81 -25.97 3.23 -7.84
N ARG A 82 -25.73 1.93 -7.64
CA ARG A 82 -24.44 1.44 -7.10
C ARG A 82 -23.28 1.75 -8.03
N ALA A 83 -23.46 1.58 -9.35
CA ALA A 83 -22.46 1.95 -10.34
C ALA A 83 -22.19 3.47 -10.33
N ALA A 84 -23.23 4.30 -10.19
CA ALA A 84 -23.08 5.75 -10.08
C ALA A 84 -22.31 6.17 -8.82
N ILE A 85 -22.58 5.55 -7.67
CA ILE A 85 -21.83 5.77 -6.42
C ILE A 85 -20.37 5.32 -6.57
N LYS A 86 -20.11 4.16 -7.19
CA LYS A 86 -18.75 3.68 -7.52
C LYS A 86 -18.01 4.68 -8.42
N THR A 87 -18.70 5.27 -9.40
CA THR A 87 -18.16 6.33 -10.27
C THR A 87 -17.83 7.60 -9.49
N LEU A 88 -18.75 8.07 -8.64
CA LEU A 88 -18.55 9.24 -7.79
C LEU A 88 -17.31 9.11 -6.90
N PHE A 89 -17.15 7.99 -6.19
CA PHE A 89 -16.01 7.81 -5.28
C PHE A 89 -14.69 7.48 -5.99
N ASN A 90 -14.72 6.97 -7.22
CA ASN A 90 -13.54 6.86 -8.08
C ASN A 90 -13.17 8.18 -8.77
N HIS A 91 -14.08 9.15 -8.81
CA HIS A 91 -13.87 10.39 -9.55
C HIS A 91 -12.67 11.16 -9.02
N ARG A 92 -11.86 11.66 -9.96
CA ARG A 92 -10.78 12.61 -9.71
C ARG A 92 -11.14 13.92 -10.38
N LEU A 93 -10.96 15.02 -9.66
CA LEU A 93 -11.15 16.35 -10.21
C LEU A 93 -10.12 16.62 -11.32
N PRO A 94 -10.43 17.54 -12.25
CA PRO A 94 -9.50 17.99 -13.27
C PRO A 94 -8.11 18.39 -12.74
N SER A 95 -7.10 18.34 -13.61
CA SER A 95 -5.73 18.79 -13.30
C SER A 95 -5.57 20.31 -13.33
N ASP A 96 -6.46 21.02 -14.03
CA ASP A 96 -6.48 22.48 -14.07
C ASP A 96 -7.21 23.04 -12.84
N ALA A 97 -6.62 24.04 -12.18
CA ALA A 97 -7.09 24.54 -10.89
C ALA A 97 -8.48 25.17 -10.95
N VAL A 98 -8.78 25.96 -11.98
CA VAL A 98 -10.06 26.66 -12.12
C VAL A 98 -11.18 25.67 -12.39
N THR A 99 -10.96 24.73 -13.31
CA THR A 99 -11.93 23.68 -13.62
C THR A 99 -12.10 22.70 -12.46
N ALA A 100 -11.04 22.38 -11.71
CA ALA A 100 -11.12 21.55 -10.51
C ALA A 100 -11.96 22.21 -9.42
N HIS A 101 -11.75 23.50 -9.15
CA HIS A 101 -12.55 24.24 -8.18
C HIS A 101 -14.03 24.27 -8.59
N ARG A 102 -14.33 24.57 -9.86
CA ARG A 102 -15.71 24.58 -10.38
C ARG A 102 -16.36 23.19 -10.29
N ALA A 103 -15.62 22.14 -10.61
CA ALA A 103 -16.08 20.76 -10.52
C ALA A 103 -16.37 20.35 -9.08
N TRP A 104 -15.55 20.78 -8.12
CA TRP A 104 -15.82 20.58 -6.70
C TRP A 104 -17.10 21.30 -6.25
N GLN A 105 -17.26 22.58 -6.62
CA GLN A 105 -18.45 23.35 -6.25
C GLN A 105 -19.73 22.71 -6.80
N SER A 106 -19.76 22.24 -8.05
CA SER A 106 -20.96 21.58 -8.59
C SER A 106 -21.29 20.26 -7.87
N ILE A 107 -20.30 19.56 -7.32
CA ILE A 107 -20.51 18.37 -6.48
C ILE A 107 -21.16 18.78 -5.15
N VAL A 108 -20.63 19.81 -4.48
CA VAL A 108 -21.15 20.37 -3.21
C VAL A 108 -22.59 20.89 -3.40
N ASP A 109 -22.83 21.70 -4.42
CA ASP A 109 -24.14 22.25 -4.78
C ASP A 109 -25.15 21.18 -5.23
N GLY A 110 -24.67 19.98 -5.54
CA GLY A 110 -25.51 18.87 -5.99
C GLY A 110 -25.98 19.01 -7.44
N THR A 111 -25.36 19.89 -8.23
CA THR A 111 -25.68 20.14 -9.64
C THR A 111 -24.85 19.31 -10.62
N SER A 112 -23.78 18.66 -10.13
CA SER A 112 -22.94 17.76 -10.92
C SER A 112 -23.73 16.59 -11.52
N GLU A 113 -23.41 16.23 -12.77
CA GLU A 113 -23.97 15.05 -13.46
C GLU A 113 -23.68 13.73 -12.71
N LEU A 114 -22.66 13.70 -11.85
CA LEU A 114 -22.34 12.53 -11.01
C LEU A 114 -23.50 12.13 -10.08
N TRP A 115 -24.43 13.05 -9.80
CA TRP A 115 -25.59 12.80 -8.95
C TRP A 115 -26.81 12.22 -9.67
N LYS A 116 -26.84 12.24 -11.01
CA LYS A 116 -28.06 12.00 -11.81
C LYS A 116 -28.75 10.66 -11.54
N THR A 117 -27.96 9.62 -11.28
CA THR A 117 -28.45 8.24 -11.06
C THR A 117 -28.46 7.87 -9.57
N ILE A 118 -28.15 8.81 -8.68
CA ILE A 118 -28.12 8.61 -7.22
C ILE A 118 -29.44 9.12 -6.64
N THR A 119 -30.11 8.30 -5.83
CA THR A 119 -31.39 8.68 -5.22
C THR A 119 -31.23 9.90 -4.30
N PRO A 120 -32.29 10.73 -4.15
CA PRO A 120 -32.22 11.93 -3.30
C PRO A 120 -31.73 11.62 -1.87
N ALA A 121 -32.21 10.55 -1.24
CA ALA A 121 -31.80 10.19 0.12
C ALA A 121 -30.28 9.93 0.24
N LYS A 122 -29.70 9.14 -0.69
CA LYS A 122 -28.25 8.88 -0.68
C LYS A 122 -27.45 10.10 -1.09
N LYS A 123 -27.95 10.88 -2.05
CA LYS A 123 -27.33 12.14 -2.48
C LYS A 123 -27.20 13.09 -1.30
N GLU A 124 -28.28 13.37 -0.57
CA GLU A 124 -28.24 14.29 0.56
C GLU A 124 -27.39 13.77 1.71
N LEU A 125 -27.41 12.46 1.98
CA LEU A 125 -26.51 11.83 2.95
C LEU A 125 -25.04 12.05 2.58
N ILE A 126 -24.64 11.71 1.35
CA ILE A 126 -23.23 11.86 0.91
C ILE A 126 -22.83 13.34 0.86
N ARG A 127 -23.70 14.20 0.32
CA ARG A 127 -23.45 15.65 0.21
C ARG A 127 -23.28 16.31 1.57
N SER A 128 -23.95 15.85 2.63
CA SER A 128 -23.76 16.42 3.97
C SER A 128 -22.28 16.40 4.42
N PHE A 129 -21.53 15.33 4.08
CA PHE A 129 -20.10 15.22 4.36
C PHE A 129 -19.24 16.11 3.46
N PHE A 130 -19.63 16.29 2.19
CA PHE A 130 -18.96 17.23 1.29
C PHE A 130 -19.17 18.68 1.73
N ASN A 131 -20.38 19.03 2.18
CA ASN A 131 -20.69 20.36 2.70
C ASN A 131 -19.88 20.66 3.96
N LEU A 132 -19.81 19.69 4.90
CA LEU A 132 -18.98 19.82 6.08
C LEU A 132 -17.50 20.01 5.71
N LEU A 133 -16.96 19.16 4.82
CA LEU A 133 -15.59 19.29 4.37
C LEU A 133 -15.34 20.66 3.75
N ASN A 134 -16.23 21.13 2.87
CA ASN A 134 -16.11 22.42 2.22
C ASN A 134 -16.10 23.58 3.22
N LEU A 135 -16.96 23.53 4.25
CA LEU A 135 -16.93 24.49 5.35
C LEU A 135 -15.59 24.45 6.11
N GLU A 136 -15.09 23.25 6.39
CA GLU A 136 -13.82 23.06 7.10
C GLU A 136 -12.60 23.51 6.26
N ILE A 137 -12.66 23.39 4.92
CA ILE A 137 -11.70 23.99 3.98
C ILE A 137 -11.72 25.51 4.12
N LEU A 138 -12.90 26.13 4.03
CA LEU A 138 -13.05 27.59 4.06
C LEU A 138 -12.58 28.20 5.39
N LYS A 139 -12.87 27.54 6.53
CA LYS A 139 -12.40 27.99 7.85
C LYS A 139 -10.87 28.03 7.97
N ARG A 140 -10.18 27.12 7.28
CA ARG A 140 -8.72 26.97 7.32
C ARG A 140 -8.01 27.75 6.23
N ALA A 141 -8.71 28.16 5.18
CA ALA A 141 -8.14 28.98 4.12
C ALA A 141 -7.66 30.34 4.67
N ARG A 142 -6.51 30.78 4.17
CA ARG A 142 -5.90 32.09 4.38
C ARG A 142 -5.50 32.67 3.01
N PRO A 143 -6.45 33.17 2.19
CA PRO A 143 -6.08 33.69 0.87
C PRO A 143 -5.24 34.98 0.99
N PRO A 144 -4.20 35.17 0.14
CA PRO A 144 -3.71 34.24 -0.89
C PRO A 144 -2.63 33.24 -0.38
N SER A 145 -2.19 33.34 0.88
CA SER A 145 -1.05 32.58 1.40
C SER A 145 -1.28 31.06 1.47
N SER A 146 -2.47 30.64 1.91
CA SER A 146 -2.84 29.22 1.96
C SER A 146 -4.28 28.99 1.54
N THR A 147 -4.45 28.21 0.48
CA THR A 147 -5.75 27.73 0.00
C THR A 147 -5.69 26.25 -0.31
N PHE A 148 -6.84 25.59 -0.30
CA PHE A 148 -6.93 24.19 -0.70
C PHE A 148 -6.77 24.04 -2.21
N ASP A 149 -5.89 23.14 -2.63
CA ASP A 149 -5.66 22.78 -4.02
C ASP A 149 -6.55 21.58 -4.42
N PHE A 150 -7.51 21.83 -5.31
CA PHE A 150 -8.44 20.80 -5.79
C PHE A 150 -7.88 19.98 -6.97
N THR A 151 -6.72 20.33 -7.52
CA THR A 151 -6.19 19.68 -8.72
C THR A 151 -5.98 18.19 -8.51
N SER A 152 -6.55 17.37 -9.39
CA SER A 152 -6.47 15.90 -9.33
C SER A 152 -6.97 15.27 -8.01
N ALA A 153 -7.67 16.04 -7.17
CA ALA A 153 -8.17 15.57 -5.90
C ALA A 153 -9.20 14.46 -6.10
N SER A 154 -9.13 13.42 -5.28
CA SER A 154 -10.07 12.31 -5.35
C SER A 154 -11.30 12.59 -4.51
N VAL A 155 -12.48 12.54 -5.14
CA VAL A 155 -13.77 12.75 -4.47
C VAL A 155 -13.99 11.73 -3.34
N GLY A 156 -13.55 10.48 -3.51
CA GLY A 156 -13.57 9.49 -2.42
C GLY A 156 -12.66 9.84 -1.24
N ASN A 157 -11.51 10.49 -1.47
CA ASN A 157 -10.66 10.96 -0.38
C ASN A 157 -11.30 12.15 0.36
N LEU A 158 -11.92 13.07 -0.40
CA LEU A 158 -12.68 14.19 0.15
C LEU A 158 -13.81 13.65 1.05
N PHE A 159 -14.56 12.65 0.57
CA PHE A 159 -15.63 12.00 1.35
C PHE A 159 -15.11 11.40 2.66
N LEU A 160 -14.08 10.54 2.60
CA LEU A 160 -13.54 9.89 3.79
C LEU A 160 -13.02 10.91 4.81
N THR A 161 -12.42 12.01 4.34
CA THR A 161 -11.96 13.09 5.22
C THR A 161 -13.15 13.79 5.88
N GLY A 162 -14.18 14.14 5.11
CA GLY A 162 -15.41 14.75 5.64
C GLY A 162 -16.10 13.84 6.66
N ALA A 163 -16.24 12.55 6.36
CA ALA A 163 -16.82 11.56 7.28
C ALA A 163 -15.99 11.35 8.55
N ARG A 164 -14.65 11.36 8.44
CA ARG A 164 -13.74 11.31 9.59
C ARG A 164 -13.91 12.53 10.48
N LEU A 165 -13.94 13.73 9.89
CA LEU A 165 -14.11 14.99 10.64
C LEU A 165 -15.47 15.04 11.33
N PHE A 166 -16.53 14.58 10.66
CA PHE A 166 -17.87 14.50 11.24
C PHE A 166 -17.93 13.55 12.45
N SER A 167 -17.41 12.33 12.28
CA SER A 167 -17.53 11.26 13.29
C SER A 167 -16.44 11.31 14.37
N GLY A 168 -15.36 12.06 14.15
CA GLY A 168 -14.15 12.00 14.96
C GLY A 168 -13.43 10.64 14.89
N SER A 169 -13.75 9.78 13.91
CA SER A 169 -13.24 8.41 13.83
C SER A 169 -13.00 7.98 12.38
N PHE A 170 -11.75 7.63 12.07
CA PHE A 170 -11.42 7.11 10.75
C PHE A 170 -12.05 5.74 10.48
N GLU A 171 -12.13 4.87 11.49
CA GLU A 171 -12.80 3.57 11.38
C GLU A 171 -14.29 3.71 11.06
N SER A 172 -14.97 4.67 11.71
CA SER A 172 -16.38 4.96 11.42
C SER A 172 -16.58 5.50 10.01
N ALA A 173 -15.65 6.31 9.50
CA ALA A 173 -15.66 6.78 8.11
C ALA A 173 -15.52 5.63 7.08
N ILE A 174 -14.64 4.67 7.37
CA ILE A 174 -14.48 3.44 6.56
C ILE A 174 -15.77 2.63 6.56
N TYR A 175 -16.35 2.40 7.73
CA TYR A 175 -17.62 1.68 7.88
C TYR A 175 -18.74 2.35 7.09
N LEU A 176 -18.86 3.68 7.21
CA LEU A 176 -19.87 4.46 6.51
C LEU A 176 -19.73 4.35 4.99
N LEU A 177 -18.52 4.52 4.45
CA LEU A 177 -18.28 4.38 3.01
C LEU A 177 -18.62 2.96 2.53
N GLY A 178 -18.19 1.93 3.28
CA GLY A 178 -18.51 0.55 2.98
C GLY A 178 -20.02 0.28 2.96
N SER A 179 -20.75 0.81 3.95
CA SER A 179 -22.20 0.67 4.07
C SER A 179 -22.95 1.35 2.91
N ILE A 180 -22.61 2.61 2.59
CA ILE A 180 -23.22 3.36 1.47
C ILE A 180 -23.04 2.62 0.14
N CYS A 181 -21.87 2.01 -0.06
CA CYS A 181 -21.55 1.30 -1.30
C CYS A 181 -22.04 -0.16 -1.33
N GLY A 182 -22.59 -0.67 -0.23
CA GLY A 182 -23.05 -2.06 -0.12
C GLY A 182 -21.91 -3.08 -0.10
N VAL A 183 -20.75 -2.72 0.45
CA VAL A 183 -19.65 -3.66 0.73
C VAL A 183 -20.10 -4.58 1.86
N GLN A 184 -20.02 -5.90 1.64
CA GLN A 184 -20.39 -6.94 2.61
C GLN A 184 -19.43 -6.97 3.79
N SER A 185 -19.63 -6.05 4.74
CA SER A 185 -18.70 -5.77 5.84
C SER A 185 -18.57 -6.95 6.83
N ASP A 186 -19.56 -7.83 6.84
CA ASP A 186 -19.61 -9.10 7.54
C ASP A 186 -18.67 -10.16 6.95
N LEU A 187 -18.38 -10.08 5.64
CA LEU A 187 -17.56 -11.05 4.91
C LEU A 187 -16.18 -10.51 4.53
N VAL A 188 -16.11 -9.24 4.17
CA VAL A 188 -14.90 -8.57 3.71
C VAL A 188 -14.68 -7.28 4.50
N ARG A 189 -13.54 -7.19 5.19
CA ARG A 189 -13.16 -6.04 6.01
C ARG A 189 -11.97 -5.30 5.42
N VAL A 190 -11.99 -3.97 5.50
CA VAL A 190 -10.85 -3.11 5.21
C VAL A 190 -10.45 -2.42 6.51
N ILE A 191 -9.25 -2.72 6.99
CA ILE A 191 -8.78 -2.34 8.32
C ILE A 191 -7.57 -1.41 8.12
N PRO A 192 -7.54 -0.18 8.67
CA PRO A 192 -6.33 0.61 8.64
C PRO A 192 -5.28 -0.04 9.55
N ALA A 193 -3.99 0.03 9.21
CA ALA A 193 -2.92 -0.57 9.99
C ALA A 193 -2.67 0.16 11.33
N ILE A 194 -3.12 1.40 11.44
CA ILE A 194 -3.11 2.13 12.70
C ILE A 194 -4.47 2.81 12.81
N ASN A 195 -5.17 2.56 13.90
CA ASN A 195 -6.40 3.29 14.20
C ASN A 195 -6.04 4.64 14.82
N SER A 196 -5.87 5.65 13.97
CA SER A 196 -5.56 7.00 14.42
C SER A 196 -6.19 8.07 13.54
N ASN A 197 -6.59 9.17 14.17
CA ASN A 197 -6.95 10.41 13.49
C ASN A 197 -5.75 11.32 13.22
N PHE A 198 -4.54 10.90 13.61
CA PHE A 198 -3.30 11.66 13.44
C PHE A 198 -2.44 11.12 12.30
N SER A 199 -1.62 12.00 11.73
CA SER A 199 -0.68 11.63 10.68
C SER A 199 0.46 10.81 11.26
N HIS A 200 0.72 9.68 10.62
CA HIS A 200 1.84 8.79 10.92
C HIS A 200 2.70 8.72 9.68
N HIS A 201 3.95 9.13 9.78
CA HIS A 201 4.87 9.10 8.65
C HIS A 201 5.90 8.00 8.84
N ILE A 202 6.51 7.56 7.74
CA ILE A 202 7.62 6.61 7.78
C ILE A 202 8.91 7.29 7.34
N SER A 203 10.03 6.78 7.85
CA SER A 203 11.37 7.15 7.43
C SER A 203 12.19 5.89 7.12
N ALA A 204 13.16 6.03 6.21
CA ALA A 204 14.03 4.98 5.74
C ALA A 204 15.50 5.35 5.98
N SER A 205 16.28 4.42 6.56
CA SER A 205 17.73 4.47 6.56
C SER A 205 18.26 3.68 5.38
N LEU A 206 19.24 4.22 4.67
CA LEU A 206 19.97 3.54 3.62
C LEU A 206 21.30 2.97 4.14
N ALA A 207 21.90 2.06 3.38
CA ALA A 207 23.16 1.41 3.75
C ALA A 207 24.37 2.38 3.77
N ASP A 208 24.28 3.50 3.06
CA ASP A 208 25.28 4.58 3.08
C ASP A 208 25.11 5.55 4.26
N GLY A 209 24.11 5.32 5.13
CA GLY A 209 23.79 6.18 6.27
C GLY A 209 22.77 7.27 5.98
N THR A 210 22.37 7.47 4.71
CA THR A 210 21.37 8.48 4.33
C THR A 210 20.01 8.16 4.96
N VAL A 211 19.31 9.19 5.44
CA VAL A 211 17.94 9.06 5.97
C VAL A 211 16.96 9.80 5.06
N ILE A 212 15.93 9.10 4.60
CA ILE A 212 14.84 9.65 3.79
C ILE A 212 13.58 9.71 4.64
N VAL A 213 12.91 10.87 4.65
CA VAL A 213 11.69 11.10 5.42
C VAL A 213 10.47 11.23 4.50
N GLY A 214 9.40 10.51 4.85
CA GLY A 214 8.12 10.51 4.14
C GLY A 214 8.01 9.39 3.10
N GLN A 215 6.86 8.70 3.09
CA GLN A 215 6.61 7.60 2.16
C GLN A 215 6.78 8.04 0.70
N ASN A 216 6.24 9.20 0.33
CA ASN A 216 6.33 9.71 -1.04
C ASN A 216 7.79 9.93 -1.45
N SER A 217 8.64 10.49 -0.58
CA SER A 217 10.07 10.69 -0.86
C SER A 217 10.84 9.37 -1.06
N ILE A 218 10.41 8.31 -0.36
CA ILE A 218 11.00 6.97 -0.50
C ILE A 218 10.64 6.37 -1.87
N SER A 219 9.35 6.38 -2.23
CA SER A 219 8.84 5.70 -3.44
C SER A 219 8.88 6.54 -4.73
N HIS A 220 8.65 7.85 -4.63
CA HIS A 220 8.44 8.79 -5.73
C HIS A 220 9.07 10.15 -5.38
N PRO A 221 10.41 10.27 -5.40
CA PRO A 221 11.06 11.52 -5.05
C PRO A 221 10.59 12.63 -5.98
N SER A 222 10.18 13.75 -5.42
CA SER A 222 10.07 14.99 -6.18
C SER A 222 11.48 15.50 -6.51
N SER A 223 11.65 16.21 -7.62
CA SER A 223 12.94 16.77 -8.08
C SER A 223 13.60 17.73 -7.06
N ARG A 224 12.91 18.06 -5.97
CA ARG A 224 13.43 18.86 -4.84
C ARG A 224 13.97 17.91 -3.77
N ARG A 225 15.27 17.64 -3.78
CA ARG A 225 15.96 16.86 -2.73
C ARG A 225 16.20 17.73 -1.49
N PRO A 226 15.75 17.36 -0.28
CA PRO A 226 16.27 17.93 0.95
C PRO A 226 17.10 16.85 1.66
N SER A 227 18.42 17.02 1.68
CA SER A 227 19.28 16.27 2.60
C SER A 227 19.03 16.76 4.03
N LEU A 228 18.77 15.85 4.96
CA LEU A 228 18.68 16.14 6.38
C LEU A 228 20.11 16.24 6.94
N LEU A 229 20.64 17.46 7.07
CA LEU A 229 21.68 17.71 8.05
C LEU A 229 21.01 17.70 9.42
N LEU A 230 21.18 16.59 10.14
CA LEU A 230 20.87 16.53 11.56
C LEU A 230 21.71 17.57 12.28
N ALA A 231 21.08 18.27 13.21
CA ALA A 231 21.70 19.30 14.03
C ALA A 231 22.77 18.68 14.95
N ASP A 232 24.00 18.63 14.47
CA ASP A 232 25.18 18.60 15.32
C ASP A 232 25.94 19.90 15.10
N GLY A 233 26.08 20.68 16.17
CA GLY A 233 26.72 21.98 16.14
C GLY A 233 28.20 21.87 15.79
N ALA A 234 28.59 22.42 14.65
CA ALA A 234 29.90 22.98 14.42
C ALA A 234 29.80 24.00 13.28
N SER A 235 30.43 25.14 13.50
CA SER A 235 30.62 26.27 12.59
C SER A 235 31.10 25.85 11.21
N ASP A 236 30.48 26.40 10.16
CA ASP A 236 31.15 27.26 9.16
C ASP A 236 30.13 27.61 8.05
N LEU A 237 29.68 28.87 8.07
CA LEU A 237 28.81 29.46 7.06
C LEU A 237 29.71 30.02 5.95
N GLU A 238 29.81 29.32 4.82
CA GLU A 238 30.15 29.96 3.55
C GLU A 238 28.86 30.26 2.78
N ASP A 239 28.67 31.54 2.53
CA ASP A 239 27.54 32.17 1.86
C ASP A 239 27.26 31.53 0.50
N THR A 240 26.11 30.83 0.40
CA THR A 240 25.44 30.63 -0.88
C THR A 240 24.07 31.31 -0.79
N GLU A 241 23.95 32.45 -1.47
CA GLU A 241 22.74 33.28 -1.60
C GLU A 241 21.46 32.44 -1.80
N PRO A 242 20.45 32.55 -0.92
CA PRO A 242 19.17 31.88 -1.11
C PRO A 242 18.22 32.79 -1.90
N SER A 243 18.09 32.56 -3.20
CA SER A 243 17.16 33.34 -4.03
C SER A 243 15.66 33.04 -3.79
N ASP A 244 15.28 32.11 -2.90
CA ASP A 244 13.89 31.67 -2.71
C ASP A 244 13.44 31.63 -1.23
N ALA A 245 13.88 32.58 -0.40
CA ALA A 245 13.39 32.73 0.97
C ALA A 245 11.89 33.13 1.07
N SER A 246 11.26 33.57 -0.02
CA SER A 246 9.85 33.99 -0.01
C SER A 246 8.86 32.84 0.01
N ASP A 247 9.20 31.67 -0.55
CA ASP A 247 8.27 30.53 -0.60
C ASP A 247 8.18 29.82 0.76
N ALA A 248 9.30 29.63 1.46
CA ALA A 248 9.35 28.91 2.74
C ALA A 248 8.58 29.63 3.88
N ALA A 249 8.56 30.97 3.87
CA ALA A 249 7.87 31.77 4.88
C ALA A 249 6.33 31.65 4.81
N THR A 250 5.77 31.38 3.64
CA THR A 250 4.31 31.25 3.42
C THR A 250 3.73 29.96 4.01
N TYR A 251 4.57 28.95 4.27
CA TYR A 251 4.15 27.60 4.66
C TYR A 251 4.20 27.33 6.17
N GLU A 252 4.67 28.26 7.00
CA GLU A 252 4.69 28.02 8.46
C GLU A 252 3.28 27.94 9.07
N ASP A 253 2.30 28.67 8.52
CA ASP A 253 0.95 28.77 9.08
C ASP A 253 0.09 27.51 8.87
N ASP A 254 0.44 26.63 7.92
CA ASP A 254 -0.36 25.47 7.55
C ASP A 254 -0.04 24.20 8.34
N HIS A 255 1.10 24.19 9.02
CA HIS A 255 1.62 23.00 9.69
C HIS A 255 1.68 23.21 11.19
N LEU A 256 1.65 22.11 11.96
CA LEU A 256 1.90 22.23 13.40
C LEU A 256 3.29 22.87 13.60
N PRO A 257 3.39 23.90 14.47
CA PRO A 257 4.66 24.55 14.78
C PRO A 257 5.72 23.51 15.15
N GLY A 258 6.90 23.59 14.53
CA GLY A 258 8.01 22.65 14.76
C GLY A 258 7.95 21.32 14.00
N SER A 259 6.95 21.08 13.14
CA SER A 259 6.91 19.90 12.26
C SER A 259 8.09 19.85 11.27
N LEU A 260 8.52 18.67 10.83
CA LEU A 260 9.65 18.54 9.90
C LEU A 260 9.37 19.21 8.54
N PRO A 261 10.24 20.11 8.05
CA PRO A 261 10.07 20.77 6.75
C PRO A 261 9.91 19.82 5.57
N THR A 262 10.58 18.66 5.60
CA THR A 262 10.50 17.65 4.54
C THR A 262 9.11 17.01 4.39
N LEU A 263 8.28 17.05 5.44
CA LEU A 263 6.90 16.58 5.42
C LEU A 263 5.89 17.67 4.99
N ARG A 264 6.33 18.92 4.84
CA ARG A 264 5.48 20.08 4.50
C ARG A 264 5.25 20.26 2.99
N ASN A 265 5.99 19.53 2.15
CA ASN A 265 5.93 19.68 0.70
C ASN A 265 4.62 19.17 0.07
N LYS A 266 4.09 19.92 -0.92
CA LYS A 266 2.94 19.53 -1.75
C LYS A 266 3.33 18.43 -2.73
N ASN A 267 3.12 17.17 -2.36
CA ASN A 267 3.41 16.02 -3.21
C ASN A 267 2.22 15.66 -4.13
N ILE A 268 1.61 16.64 -4.79
CA ILE A 268 0.36 16.47 -5.57
C ILE A 268 0.62 15.70 -6.86
N GLN A 269 1.71 16.01 -7.57
CA GLN A 269 2.14 15.28 -8.77
C GLN A 269 3.15 14.19 -8.38
N PHE A 270 2.87 12.95 -8.79
CA PHE A 270 3.84 11.86 -8.71
C PHE A 270 3.74 10.97 -9.96
N SER A 271 4.88 10.57 -10.51
CA SER A 271 4.97 9.63 -11.64
C SER A 271 5.51 8.28 -11.14
N LYS A 272 4.99 7.18 -11.68
CA LYS A 272 5.45 5.81 -11.35
C LYS A 272 6.44 5.24 -12.36
N SER A 273 6.62 5.91 -13.50
CA SER A 273 7.32 5.35 -14.66
C SER A 273 8.71 5.93 -14.88
N ALA A 274 9.11 6.95 -14.11
CA ALA A 274 10.39 7.64 -14.27
C ALA A 274 10.93 8.10 -12.91
N ASN A 275 11.20 7.15 -12.01
CA ASN A 275 11.86 7.43 -10.74
C ASN A 275 13.31 6.97 -10.82
N GLU A 276 14.25 7.83 -10.44
CA GLU A 276 15.65 7.42 -10.23
C GLU A 276 15.71 6.28 -9.21
N ASP A 277 16.74 5.44 -9.21
CA ASP A 277 16.90 4.44 -8.15
C ASP A 277 17.45 5.06 -6.85
N LEU A 278 17.34 4.33 -5.73
CA LEU A 278 17.99 4.76 -4.48
C LEU A 278 19.51 4.58 -4.60
N PRO A 279 20.32 5.50 -4.05
CA PRO A 279 21.78 5.40 -4.11
C PRO A 279 22.32 4.19 -3.34
N ALA A 280 21.59 3.72 -2.33
CA ALA A 280 21.92 2.56 -1.52
C ALA A 280 20.66 1.82 -1.06
N ARG A 281 20.81 0.54 -0.69
CA ARG A 281 19.71 -0.30 -0.20
C ARG A 281 19.12 0.23 1.11
N ILE A 282 17.81 0.11 1.29
CA ILE A 282 17.14 0.39 2.56
C ILE A 282 17.55 -0.66 3.60
N THR A 283 18.05 -0.20 4.75
CA THR A 283 18.43 -1.05 5.88
C THR A 283 17.34 -1.13 6.95
N ARG A 284 16.55 -0.06 7.13
CA ARG A 284 15.49 0.02 8.16
C ARG A 284 14.37 0.98 7.75
N ILE A 285 13.13 0.64 8.12
CA ILE A 285 11.96 1.53 8.08
C ILE A 285 11.40 1.67 9.49
N TRP A 286 11.06 2.90 9.91
CA TRP A 286 10.39 3.15 11.20
C TRP A 286 9.34 4.26 11.08
N TYR A 287 8.41 4.28 12.03
CA TYR A 287 7.42 5.36 12.12
C TYR A 287 8.00 6.56 12.84
N ILE A 288 7.65 7.74 12.35
CA ILE A 288 7.93 9.02 12.99
C ILE A 288 6.62 9.80 13.22
N ASN A 289 6.61 10.61 14.26
CA ASN A 289 5.61 11.65 14.41
C ASN A 289 5.91 12.84 13.45
N PRO A 290 5.02 13.84 13.35
CA PRO A 290 5.26 15.02 12.52
C PRO A 290 6.53 15.83 12.89
N TYR A 291 7.11 15.61 14.08
CA TYR A 291 8.32 16.26 14.57
C TYR A 291 9.61 15.46 14.30
N GLY A 292 9.51 14.31 13.63
CA GLY A 292 10.68 13.48 13.29
C GLY A 292 11.12 12.49 14.35
N GLN A 293 10.41 12.41 15.47
CA GLN A 293 10.76 11.50 16.55
C GLN A 293 10.23 10.09 16.22
N GLU A 294 11.04 9.05 16.45
CA GLU A 294 10.62 7.67 16.30
C GLU A 294 9.44 7.37 17.25
N ILE A 295 8.37 6.81 16.69
CA ILE A 295 7.19 6.37 17.44
C ILE A 295 6.93 4.90 17.16
N ARG A 296 6.26 4.23 18.10
CA ARG A 296 5.81 2.84 17.96
C ARG A 296 4.30 2.76 18.13
N PRO A 297 3.53 2.97 17.03
CA PRO A 297 2.09 3.00 17.11
C PRO A 297 1.52 1.62 17.53
N PRO A 298 0.45 1.59 18.33
CA PRO A 298 -0.28 0.36 18.60
C PRO A 298 -1.00 -0.17 17.34
N LEU A 299 -1.12 -1.51 17.30
CA LEU A 299 -1.51 -2.42 16.20
C LEU A 299 -2.74 -2.08 15.34
N THR A 300 -2.61 -2.37 14.04
CA THR A 300 -3.40 -3.29 13.16
C THR A 300 -2.59 -3.61 11.85
N ARG A 301 -2.86 -4.71 11.13
CA ARG A 301 -1.88 -5.55 10.34
C ARG A 301 -1.84 -5.54 8.74
N ALA A 302 -1.02 -4.81 7.93
CA ALA A 302 -1.09 -4.62 6.41
C ALA A 302 0.05 -5.06 5.34
N ILE A 303 -0.12 -5.08 3.98
CA ILE A 303 0.86 -5.52 2.86
C ILE A 303 1.09 -4.33 1.93
N GLY A 304 1.92 -4.49 0.89
CA GLY A 304 1.97 -3.76 -0.37
C GLY A 304 3.40 -3.82 -0.90
N SER A 305 3.94 -2.77 -1.54
CA SER A 305 5.38 -2.61 -1.79
C SER A 305 6.20 -2.96 -0.54
N LEU A 306 7.36 -3.58 -0.70
CA LEU A 306 8.10 -4.14 0.44
C LEU A 306 8.30 -3.07 1.53
N TYR A 307 8.93 -1.94 1.21
CA TYR A 307 9.33 -0.96 2.21
C TYR A 307 8.30 0.14 2.47
N THR A 308 7.44 0.46 1.51
CA THR A 308 6.43 1.52 1.68
C THR A 308 5.00 1.03 1.86
N SER A 309 4.78 -0.29 2.00
CA SER A 309 3.46 -0.79 2.36
C SER A 309 3.46 -2.06 3.22
N LEU A 310 4.32 -3.04 2.91
CA LEU A 310 4.47 -4.31 3.63
C LEU A 310 5.14 -4.10 4.98
N VAL A 311 6.38 -3.64 4.97
CA VAL A 311 7.21 -3.41 6.17
C VAL A 311 6.57 -2.42 7.13
N PRO A 312 6.01 -1.26 6.72
CA PRO A 312 5.33 -0.31 7.62
C PRO A 312 4.23 -0.97 8.45
N SER A 313 3.71 -2.07 7.96
CA SER A 313 2.60 -2.75 8.58
C SER A 313 3.03 -3.93 9.45
N LEU A 314 4.21 -4.49 9.16
CA LEU A 314 4.82 -5.59 9.90
C LEU A 314 5.59 -5.09 11.12
N ILE A 315 6.23 -3.91 11.05
CA ILE A 315 7.03 -3.34 12.15
C ILE A 315 6.19 -2.83 13.32
N LEU A 316 4.88 -2.68 13.14
CA LEU A 316 3.97 -2.24 14.21
C LEU A 316 4.03 -3.20 15.39
N ARG A 317 4.11 -2.65 16.60
CA ARG A 317 4.39 -3.43 17.83
C ARG A 317 3.41 -4.59 17.98
N GLY A 318 3.93 -5.81 18.07
CA GLY A 318 3.13 -7.03 18.28
C GLY A 318 2.56 -7.68 17.01
N VAL A 319 2.66 -7.06 15.83
CA VAL A 319 2.29 -7.71 14.55
C VAL A 319 3.15 -8.93 14.29
N GLY A 320 4.47 -8.81 14.43
CA GLY A 320 5.41 -9.90 14.24
C GLY A 320 5.15 -11.07 15.19
N GLN A 321 4.89 -10.79 16.47
CA GLN A 321 4.48 -11.81 17.44
C GLN A 321 3.18 -12.50 16.99
N ALA A 322 2.17 -11.72 16.59
CA ALA A 322 0.89 -12.25 16.18
C ALA A 322 0.95 -13.07 14.87
N ILE A 323 1.91 -12.79 13.97
CA ILE A 323 2.16 -13.59 12.77
C ILE A 323 2.90 -14.87 13.15
N ALA A 324 3.98 -14.76 13.93
CA ALA A 324 4.82 -15.88 14.34
C ALA A 324 4.00 -16.95 15.06
N THR A 325 3.20 -16.56 16.06
CA THR A 325 2.36 -17.48 16.85
C THR A 325 0.96 -17.69 16.28
N SER A 326 0.69 -17.20 15.06
CA SER A 326 -0.60 -17.41 14.41
C SER A 326 -0.86 -18.91 14.18
N PRO A 327 -2.10 -19.40 14.34
CA PRO A 327 -2.48 -20.75 13.93
C PRO A 327 -2.55 -20.92 12.40
N ALA A 328 -2.28 -19.87 11.62
CA ALA A 328 -2.26 -19.94 10.17
C ALA A 328 -1.14 -20.88 9.69
N ARG A 329 -1.54 -21.98 9.04
CA ARG A 329 -0.62 -22.97 8.45
C ARG A 329 0.20 -22.40 7.30
N HIS A 330 -0.39 -21.50 6.51
CA HIS A 330 0.23 -20.90 5.33
C HIS A 330 0.42 -19.40 5.54
N LYS A 331 1.65 -18.93 5.33
CA LYS A 331 2.05 -17.52 5.35
C LYS A 331 2.71 -17.26 3.99
N ILE A 332 1.91 -16.75 3.05
CA ILE A 332 2.25 -16.74 1.63
C ILE A 332 2.75 -15.36 1.24
N LEU A 333 3.97 -15.28 0.71
CA LEU A 333 4.51 -14.10 0.06
C LEU A 333 4.23 -14.19 -1.44
N ILE A 334 3.56 -13.18 -2.00
CA ILE A 334 3.44 -13.00 -3.46
C ILE A 334 4.48 -11.95 -3.85
N LEU A 335 5.53 -12.35 -4.57
CA LEU A 335 6.60 -11.45 -4.95
C LEU A 335 6.13 -10.39 -5.95
N ASN A 336 6.85 -9.27 -5.99
CA ASN A 336 6.58 -8.24 -6.98
C ASN A 336 6.88 -8.75 -8.40
N GLY A 337 6.06 -8.33 -9.36
CA GLY A 337 6.26 -8.64 -10.78
C GLY A 337 7.37 -7.83 -11.45
N SER A 338 7.90 -6.83 -10.76
CA SER A 338 9.12 -6.09 -11.10
C SER A 338 9.77 -5.58 -9.81
N LEU A 339 11.09 -5.39 -9.82
CA LEU A 339 11.77 -4.64 -8.77
C LEU A 339 11.33 -3.18 -8.81
N ASP A 340 11.29 -2.55 -7.64
CA ASP A 340 11.04 -1.12 -7.48
C ASP A 340 12.32 -0.41 -7.00
N ARG A 341 12.36 0.91 -7.15
CA ARG A 341 13.47 1.76 -6.66
C ARG A 341 13.85 1.47 -5.20
N GLU A 342 12.88 1.07 -4.37
CA GLU A 342 13.06 0.83 -2.93
C GLU A 342 13.92 -0.41 -2.65
N THR A 343 14.00 -1.30 -3.63
CA THR A 343 14.76 -2.56 -3.56
C THR A 343 16.25 -2.40 -3.95
N GLY A 344 16.73 -1.16 -4.04
CA GLY A 344 18.16 -0.82 -4.17
C GLY A 344 18.62 -0.54 -5.61
N PRO A 345 19.88 -0.12 -5.79
CA PRO A 345 20.40 0.28 -7.09
C PRO A 345 20.55 -0.91 -8.04
N PRO A 346 20.61 -0.67 -9.38
CA PRO A 346 20.81 -1.72 -10.38
C PRO A 346 22.10 -2.52 -10.18
N SER A 347 23.11 -1.93 -9.53
CA SER A 347 24.38 -2.59 -9.19
C SER A 347 24.24 -3.66 -8.11
N GLN A 348 23.15 -3.63 -7.32
CA GLN A 348 22.94 -4.55 -6.21
C GLN A 348 21.45 -4.95 -6.11
N LEU A 349 20.95 -5.61 -7.16
CA LEU A 349 19.55 -6.02 -7.27
C LEU A 349 19.10 -6.92 -6.12
N PHE A 350 17.89 -6.67 -5.66
CA PHE A 350 17.25 -7.44 -4.60
C PHE A 350 16.75 -8.78 -5.12
N THR A 351 17.07 -9.85 -4.39
CA THR A 351 16.65 -11.21 -4.68
C THR A 351 15.43 -11.60 -3.87
N ALA A 352 14.77 -12.70 -4.24
CA ALA A 352 13.69 -13.29 -3.45
C ALA A 352 14.11 -13.62 -2.00
N VAL A 353 15.38 -13.98 -1.79
CA VAL A 353 15.95 -14.22 -0.45
C VAL A 353 15.95 -12.93 0.36
N ASP A 354 16.39 -11.82 -0.24
CA ASP A 354 16.40 -10.50 0.42
C ASP A 354 14.97 -10.08 0.83
N PHE A 355 13.94 -10.37 0.01
CA PHE A 355 12.53 -10.11 0.37
C PHE A 355 12.09 -10.88 1.62
N VAL A 356 12.39 -12.18 1.69
CA VAL A 356 12.04 -13.01 2.85
C VAL A 356 12.80 -12.55 4.10
N GLU A 357 14.08 -12.20 3.94
CA GLU A 357 14.89 -11.69 5.03
C GLU A 357 14.36 -10.35 5.57
N ALA A 358 14.01 -9.41 4.69
CA ALA A 358 13.43 -8.13 5.08
C ALA A 358 12.12 -8.30 5.87
N ILE A 359 11.24 -9.21 5.43
CA ILE A 359 9.98 -9.52 6.14
C ILE A 359 10.25 -10.15 7.50
N ALA A 360 11.18 -11.10 7.58
CA ALA A 360 11.51 -11.76 8.83
C ALA A 360 12.14 -10.78 9.84
N ARG A 361 13.03 -9.90 9.39
CA ARG A 361 13.63 -8.84 10.21
C ARG A 361 12.57 -7.84 10.70
N ALA A 362 11.66 -7.40 9.84
CA ALA A 362 10.55 -6.53 10.25
C ALA A 362 9.64 -7.18 11.31
N GLY A 363 9.37 -8.48 11.16
CA GLY A 363 8.65 -9.28 12.15
C GLY A 363 9.37 -9.38 13.49
N GLU A 364 10.68 -9.59 13.49
CA GLU A 364 11.49 -9.62 14.72
C GLU A 364 11.60 -8.23 15.38
N GLU A 365 11.75 -7.15 14.61
CA GLU A 365 11.74 -5.77 15.11
C GLU A 365 10.41 -5.46 15.82
N SER A 366 9.28 -5.86 15.23
CA SER A 366 7.95 -5.74 15.84
C SER A 366 7.81 -6.46 17.21
N ARG A 367 8.65 -7.48 17.44
CA ARG A 367 8.74 -8.21 18.72
C ARG A 367 9.69 -7.55 19.72
N GLY A 368 10.30 -6.41 19.36
CA GLY A 368 11.31 -5.72 20.14
C GLY A 368 12.70 -6.37 20.08
N ARG A 369 12.96 -7.23 19.09
CA ARG A 369 14.28 -7.82 18.87
C ARG A 369 15.11 -6.93 17.92
N PRO A 370 16.45 -7.02 17.94
CA PRO A 370 17.29 -6.23 17.06
C PRO A 370 16.98 -6.51 15.59
N ALA A 371 17.02 -5.48 14.74
CA ALA A 371 16.79 -5.61 13.30
C ALA A 371 17.88 -6.45 12.60
N HIS A 372 19.08 -6.50 13.17
CA HIS A 372 20.24 -7.22 12.63
C HIS A 372 20.42 -8.60 13.26
N LEU A 373 19.43 -9.48 13.08
CA LEU A 373 19.60 -10.90 13.40
C LEU A 373 20.26 -11.60 12.20
N PRO A 374 21.38 -12.34 12.38
CA PRO A 374 22.07 -13.02 11.27
C PRO A 374 21.23 -14.08 10.55
N SER A 375 20.29 -14.70 11.28
CA SER A 375 19.37 -15.68 10.72
C SER A 375 18.05 -15.66 11.50
N PRO A 376 17.11 -14.75 11.17
CA PRO A 376 15.80 -14.74 11.80
C PRO A 376 15.02 -16.02 11.44
N PRO A 377 13.99 -16.39 12.22
CA PRO A 377 13.20 -17.59 11.96
C PRO A 377 12.26 -17.38 10.75
N TYR A 378 12.80 -17.50 9.53
CA TYR A 378 12.11 -17.16 8.27
C TYR A 378 10.74 -17.84 8.12
N SER A 379 10.67 -19.14 8.38
CA SER A 379 9.43 -19.94 8.31
C SER A 379 8.34 -19.53 9.31
N SER A 380 8.70 -18.76 10.35
CA SER A 380 7.72 -18.14 11.24
C SER A 380 6.98 -16.96 10.59
N TYR A 381 7.47 -16.43 9.49
CA TYR A 381 6.88 -15.26 8.80
C TYR A 381 6.46 -15.56 7.37
N VAL A 382 7.21 -16.39 6.65
CA VAL A 382 6.93 -16.79 5.27
C VAL A 382 7.11 -18.29 5.15
N THR A 383 6.06 -19.02 4.77
CA THR A 383 6.14 -20.47 4.51
C THR A 383 6.13 -20.79 3.03
N HIS A 384 5.50 -19.95 2.21
CA HIS A 384 5.42 -20.14 0.76
C HIS A 384 5.73 -18.84 0.04
N LEU A 385 6.38 -18.94 -1.11
CA LEU A 385 6.72 -17.83 -1.98
C LEU A 385 6.20 -18.10 -3.40
N LEU A 386 5.27 -17.27 -3.85
CA LEU A 386 4.73 -17.30 -5.21
C LEU A 386 5.48 -16.26 -6.05
N HIS A 387 6.08 -16.68 -7.16
CA HIS A 387 6.90 -15.80 -7.99
C HIS A 387 6.61 -15.93 -9.48
N LEU A 388 6.91 -14.86 -10.22
CA LEU A 388 6.99 -14.87 -11.68
C LEU A 388 8.43 -15.09 -12.11
N ASP A 389 8.62 -15.33 -13.40
CA ASP A 389 9.93 -15.38 -14.04
C ASP A 389 9.84 -14.58 -15.35
N GLY A 390 10.65 -13.53 -15.47
CA GLY A 390 10.65 -12.64 -16.62
C GLY A 390 11.47 -11.37 -16.41
N PRO A 391 11.45 -10.43 -17.38
CA PRO A 391 12.19 -9.19 -17.28
C PRO A 391 11.79 -8.39 -16.03
N GLY A 392 12.79 -7.91 -15.29
CA GLY A 392 12.60 -7.07 -14.10
C GLY A 392 12.13 -7.80 -12.84
N THR A 393 11.79 -9.10 -12.90
CA THR A 393 11.38 -9.85 -11.69
C THR A 393 12.58 -10.15 -10.78
N PRO A 394 12.41 -10.22 -9.45
CA PRO A 394 13.48 -10.60 -8.53
C PRO A 394 14.06 -11.99 -8.88
N GLN A 395 15.38 -12.14 -8.78
CA GLN A 395 16.02 -13.45 -8.93
C GLN A 395 15.61 -14.39 -7.81
N VAL A 396 15.29 -15.65 -8.14
CA VAL A 396 14.83 -16.66 -7.19
C VAL A 396 15.87 -17.77 -7.05
N ASP A 397 16.54 -17.80 -5.90
CA ASP A 397 17.37 -18.94 -5.47
C ASP A 397 16.52 -19.93 -4.69
N ARG A 398 16.15 -21.04 -5.33
CA ARG A 398 15.27 -22.05 -4.74
C ARG A 398 15.94 -22.88 -3.67
N GLU A 399 17.24 -23.14 -3.81
CA GLU A 399 18.00 -23.94 -2.85
C GLU A 399 18.13 -23.16 -1.55
N ARG A 400 18.53 -21.89 -1.64
CA ARG A 400 18.62 -21.03 -0.48
C ARG A 400 17.27 -20.81 0.21
N LEU A 401 16.19 -20.61 -0.55
CA LEU A 401 14.84 -20.49 0.02
C LEU A 401 14.37 -21.77 0.70
N ALA A 402 14.73 -22.95 0.18
CA ALA A 402 14.43 -24.23 0.82
C ALA A 402 15.20 -24.39 2.15
N GLU A 403 16.47 -23.97 2.23
CA GLU A 403 17.24 -23.91 3.48
C GLU A 403 16.60 -22.99 4.53
N MET A 404 15.97 -21.91 4.09
CA MET A 404 15.20 -20.99 4.94
C MET A 404 13.84 -21.58 5.37
N GLY A 405 13.47 -22.77 4.87
CA GLY A 405 12.18 -23.41 5.12
C GLY A 405 11.01 -22.80 4.35
N VAL A 406 11.28 -22.19 3.19
CA VAL A 406 10.29 -21.53 2.34
C VAL A 406 10.06 -22.34 1.07
N GLU A 407 8.83 -22.80 0.86
CA GLU A 407 8.44 -23.48 -0.38
C GLU A 407 8.21 -22.48 -1.51
N THR A 408 8.73 -22.76 -2.70
CA THR A 408 8.61 -21.84 -3.85
C THR A 408 7.67 -22.40 -4.92
N LEU A 409 6.81 -21.54 -5.47
CA LEU A 409 5.93 -21.89 -6.58
C LEU A 409 6.07 -20.84 -7.68
N ARG A 410 6.52 -21.29 -8.85
CA ARG A 410 6.64 -20.46 -10.06
C ARG A 410 5.29 -20.37 -10.77
N LEU A 411 4.92 -19.17 -11.18
CA LEU A 411 3.72 -18.88 -11.95
C LEU A 411 4.06 -18.22 -13.28
N TYR A 412 3.17 -18.41 -14.26
CA TYR A 412 3.22 -17.69 -15.52
C TYR A 412 2.52 -16.33 -15.37
N GLY A 413 3.07 -15.32 -16.05
CA GLY A 413 2.56 -13.97 -16.04
C GLY A 413 2.63 -13.34 -17.43
N ARG A 414 1.95 -12.21 -17.60
CA ARG A 414 1.97 -11.42 -18.83
C ARG A 414 3.03 -10.33 -18.72
N LYS A 415 3.79 -10.09 -19.78
CA LYS A 415 4.72 -8.96 -19.82
C LYS A 415 3.95 -7.65 -19.80
N ILE A 416 4.42 -6.69 -19.02
CA ILE A 416 3.97 -5.31 -19.06
C ILE A 416 4.94 -4.59 -19.99
N THR A 417 4.46 -4.14 -21.13
CA THR A 417 5.26 -3.37 -22.10
C THR A 417 4.87 -1.90 -22.06
N ALA A 418 5.85 -1.02 -22.31
CA ALA A 418 5.64 0.39 -22.56
C ALA A 418 6.37 0.79 -23.84
N PRO A 419 5.85 1.77 -24.60
CA PRO A 419 6.56 2.30 -25.77
C PRO A 419 7.87 2.94 -25.29
N GLY A 420 8.99 2.43 -25.82
CA GLY A 420 10.31 2.98 -25.62
C GLY A 420 10.50 4.30 -26.38
N PRO A 421 11.60 5.03 -26.11
CA PRO A 421 11.91 6.30 -26.77
C PRO A 421 11.99 6.18 -28.30
N ASP A 422 12.35 5.00 -28.82
CA ASP A 422 12.48 4.72 -30.26
C ASP A 422 11.26 3.98 -30.85
N GLY A 423 10.16 3.84 -30.08
CA GLY A 423 8.95 3.13 -30.51
C GLY A 423 8.98 1.60 -30.34
N GLU A 424 10.08 1.02 -29.87
CA GLU A 424 10.13 -0.41 -29.49
C GLU A 424 9.41 -0.67 -28.16
N GLU A 425 8.70 -1.81 -28.05
CA GLU A 425 8.07 -2.21 -26.79
C GLU A 425 9.11 -2.68 -25.76
N VAL A 426 9.35 -1.88 -24.73
CA VAL A 426 10.24 -2.24 -23.61
C VAL A 426 9.44 -2.95 -22.53
N ALA A 427 9.88 -4.15 -22.15
CA ALA A 427 9.28 -4.90 -21.04
C ALA A 427 9.68 -4.27 -19.69
N LEU A 428 8.73 -3.64 -19.01
CA LEU A 428 8.92 -2.99 -17.70
C LEU A 428 8.80 -3.98 -16.52
N GLY A 429 8.17 -5.13 -16.74
CA GLY A 429 7.91 -6.10 -15.69
C GLY A 429 6.94 -7.18 -16.09
N MET A 430 6.49 -7.94 -15.10
CA MET A 430 5.55 -9.04 -15.24
C MET A 430 4.28 -8.77 -14.42
N LYS A 431 3.13 -9.23 -14.92
CA LYS A 431 1.84 -9.22 -14.23
C LYS A 431 1.35 -10.64 -14.01
N TYR A 432 0.92 -10.97 -12.80
CA TYR A 432 0.30 -12.27 -12.52
C TYR A 432 -0.95 -12.46 -13.38
N ASP A 433 -1.08 -13.64 -13.99
CA ASP A 433 -2.36 -14.05 -14.54
C ASP A 433 -3.32 -14.39 -13.37
N PRO A 434 -4.52 -13.74 -13.29
CA PRO A 434 -5.42 -13.94 -12.16
C PRO A 434 -5.86 -15.40 -11.98
N THR A 435 -6.05 -16.13 -13.09
CA THR A 435 -6.49 -17.53 -13.03
C THR A 435 -5.38 -18.43 -12.52
N ALA A 436 -4.15 -18.26 -13.03
CA ALA A 436 -3.00 -19.01 -12.56
C ALA A 436 -2.73 -18.76 -11.06
N LEU A 437 -2.87 -17.50 -10.61
CA LEU A 437 -2.67 -17.15 -9.21
C LEU A 437 -3.75 -17.72 -8.29
N VAL A 438 -5.03 -17.74 -8.72
CA VAL A 438 -6.10 -18.42 -7.98
C VAL A 438 -5.76 -19.91 -7.83
N GLN A 439 -5.42 -20.59 -8.92
CA GLN A 439 -5.08 -22.01 -8.89
C GLN A 439 -3.89 -22.31 -7.95
N ALA A 440 -2.86 -21.47 -8.00
CA ALA A 440 -1.70 -21.56 -7.12
C ALA A 440 -2.08 -21.45 -5.64
N LEU A 441 -2.88 -20.45 -5.30
CA LEU A 441 -3.37 -20.24 -3.93
C LEU A 441 -4.26 -21.40 -3.49
N GLU A 442 -5.10 -21.96 -4.35
CA GLU A 442 -5.89 -23.15 -4.04
C GLU A 442 -5.01 -24.39 -3.80
N VAL A 443 -3.93 -24.57 -4.56
CA VAL A 443 -2.98 -25.68 -4.35
C VAL A 443 -2.30 -25.56 -2.99
N VAL A 444 -1.84 -24.36 -2.63
CA VAL A 444 -1.16 -24.11 -1.35
C VAL A 444 -2.14 -24.23 -0.17
N LEU A 445 -3.32 -23.62 -0.29
CA LEU A 445 -4.32 -23.63 0.78
C LEU A 445 -5.12 -24.95 0.85
N GLY A 446 -4.98 -25.84 -0.15
CA GLY A 446 -5.83 -27.01 -0.40
C GLY A 446 -7.22 -26.65 -0.94
N ARG A 447 -7.94 -27.56 -1.61
CA ARG A 447 -9.35 -27.34 -1.98
C ARG A 447 -10.31 -27.77 -0.87
N LYS A 448 -11.56 -27.28 -0.91
CA LYS A 448 -12.63 -27.74 -0.03
C LYS A 448 -12.80 -29.27 -0.23
N GLY A 449 -12.54 -30.05 0.82
CA GLY A 449 -12.58 -31.52 0.78
C GLY A 449 -11.21 -32.24 0.81
N ASP A 450 -10.10 -31.56 0.54
CA ASP A 450 -8.77 -32.20 0.54
C ASP A 450 -8.32 -32.63 1.95
N ALA A 451 -8.84 -31.97 2.99
CA ALA A 451 -8.58 -32.34 4.38
C ALA A 451 -9.17 -33.71 4.77
N MET A 452 -10.11 -34.27 4.00
CA MET A 452 -10.60 -35.65 4.22
C MET A 452 -9.71 -36.72 3.58
N LEU A 453 -8.85 -36.36 2.62
CA LEU A 453 -8.03 -37.33 1.86
C LEU A 453 -6.57 -37.38 2.33
N ARG A 454 -6.04 -36.30 2.91
CA ARG A 454 -4.67 -36.27 3.44
C ARG A 454 -4.64 -36.73 4.90
N GLY A 455 -4.91 -38.02 5.10
CA GLY A 455 -4.39 -38.74 6.26
C GLY A 455 -2.86 -38.88 6.14
N ASP A 456 -2.18 -38.54 7.23
CA ASP A 456 -0.77 -38.78 7.58
C ASP A 456 0.13 -39.43 6.50
N GLY A 457 0.50 -38.68 5.47
CA GLY A 457 1.25 -39.22 4.33
C GLY A 457 1.94 -38.14 3.50
N LEU A 458 3.27 -38.21 3.49
CA LEU A 458 4.21 -37.39 2.74
C LEU A 458 3.75 -37.09 1.30
N SER A 459 3.83 -35.81 0.93
CA SER A 459 3.49 -35.25 -0.38
C SER A 459 4.23 -35.97 -1.51
N ARG A 460 3.49 -36.60 -2.44
CA ARG A 460 4.04 -37.26 -3.63
C ARG A 460 4.60 -36.22 -4.61
N ARG A 461 5.92 -36.32 -4.84
CA ARG A 461 6.71 -35.64 -5.86
C ARG A 461 6.11 -35.83 -7.26
N ASN A 462 6.04 -34.73 -8.03
CA ASN A 462 5.98 -34.75 -9.48
C ASN A 462 7.05 -33.80 -10.02
N THR A 463 8.21 -34.35 -10.38
CA THR A 463 9.16 -33.74 -11.32
C THR A 463 9.43 -34.78 -12.40
N LEU A 464 8.92 -34.51 -13.61
CA LEU A 464 9.32 -35.21 -14.82
C LEU A 464 10.73 -34.71 -15.18
N ASP A 465 11.69 -35.61 -15.14
CA ASP A 465 13.09 -35.39 -15.50
C ASP A 465 13.31 -35.84 -16.96
N PRO A 466 13.66 -34.95 -17.91
CA PRO A 466 13.95 -35.34 -19.28
C PRO A 466 15.46 -35.36 -19.51
N GLY A 467 16.12 -36.51 -19.34
CA GLY A 467 17.56 -36.54 -19.57
C GLY A 467 18.27 -37.86 -19.34
N ARG A 468 18.05 -38.88 -20.18
CA ARG A 468 19.06 -39.92 -20.41
C ARG A 468 19.11 -40.32 -21.88
N ARG A 469 19.97 -39.65 -22.63
CA ARG A 469 20.57 -40.17 -23.87
C ARG A 469 21.39 -41.41 -23.51
N ARG A 470 21.17 -42.53 -24.20
CA ARG A 470 22.09 -43.67 -24.28
C ARG A 470 22.52 -43.82 -25.74
N ALA A 471 23.75 -43.41 -26.01
CA ALA A 471 24.67 -43.98 -26.99
C ALA A 471 25.96 -44.21 -26.19
N GLU A 472 26.80 -45.21 -26.36
CA GLU A 472 26.90 -46.43 -27.17
C GLU A 472 28.08 -47.15 -26.51
N GLU A 473 28.06 -48.48 -26.40
CA GLU A 473 29.29 -49.27 -26.31
C GLU A 473 29.06 -50.57 -27.09
N LYS A 474 29.61 -50.60 -28.30
CA LYS A 474 30.36 -51.73 -28.85
C LYS A 474 31.48 -51.20 -29.71
#